data_AF-A0A954AA20-F1
#
_entry.id   AF-A0A954AA20-F1
#
_cell.length_a   1.000
_cell.length_b   1.000
_cell.length_c   1.000
_cell.angle_alpha   90.00
_cell.angle_beta   90.00
_cell.angle_gamma   90.00
#
_symmetry.space_group_name_H-M   'P 1'
#
loop_
_entity.id
_entity.type
_entity.pdbx_description
1 polymer ?
#
loop_
_entity_poly.entity_id
_entity_poly.type
_entity_poly.pdbx_seq_one_letter_code
_entity_poly.pdbx_strand_id
1 'polypeptide(L)' 'GGTLSPWTGPELDKRIAMLPRGIRHRIPGAGHAVHNDAPEAMATLLAAFIQSLPADPASR' A
#
# COMPACT_ATOMS: atom_id res chain seq x y z
N GLY A 1 -4.59 -0.30 1.77
CA GLY A 1 -5.93 -0.19 2.40
C GLY A 1 -6.60 -1.54 2.40
N GLY A 2 -7.53 -1.80 3.32
CA GLY A 2 -8.23 -3.07 3.40
C GLY A 2 -9.42 -3.10 2.43
N THR A 3 -9.78 -4.28 1.92
CA THR A 3 -10.91 -4.43 0.99
C THR A 3 -12.25 -4.04 1.59
N LEU A 4 -12.37 -4.03 2.92
CA LEU A 4 -13.59 -3.69 3.66
C LEU A 4 -13.61 -2.24 4.16
N SER A 5 -12.59 -1.43 3.83
CA SER A 5 -12.51 -0.04 4.33
C SER A 5 -13.50 0.88 3.62
N PRO A 6 -14.41 1.57 4.34
CA PRO A 6 -15.38 2.49 3.73
C PRO A 6 -14.73 3.77 3.20
N TRP A 7 -13.49 4.06 3.60
CA TRP A 7 -12.77 5.28 3.29
C TRP A 7 -11.98 5.21 1.97
N THR A 8 -11.87 4.03 1.36
CA THR A 8 -11.00 3.80 0.20
C THR A 8 -11.80 3.47 -1.07
N GLY A 9 -12.81 4.30 -1.37
CA GLY A 9 -13.70 4.12 -2.52
C GLY A 9 -13.08 4.44 -3.89
N PRO A 10 -13.92 4.48 -4.96
CA PRO A 10 -13.49 4.67 -6.35
C PRO A 10 -12.74 5.97 -6.62
N GLU A 11 -13.03 7.03 -5.88
CA GLU A 11 -12.34 8.31 -6.00
C GLU A 11 -10.84 8.19 -5.66
N LEU A 12 -10.49 7.33 -4.71
CA LEU A 12 -9.09 7.06 -4.41
C LEU A 12 -8.38 6.31 -5.54
N ASP A 13 -9.08 5.43 -6.28
CA ASP A 13 -8.50 4.75 -7.45
C ASP A 13 -8.11 5.78 -8.53
N LYS A 14 -8.99 6.75 -8.79
CA LYS A 14 -8.72 7.84 -9.74
C LYS A 14 -7.49 8.66 -9.33
N ARG A 15 -7.37 9.01 -8.05
CA ARG A 15 -6.24 9.78 -7.54
C ARG A 15 -4.92 9.03 -7.65
N ILE A 16 -4.91 7.73 -7.36
CA ILE A 16 -3.72 6.90 -7.50
C ILE A 16 -3.30 6.77 -8.97
N ALA A 17 -4.26 6.68 -9.90
CA ALA A 17 -3.96 6.64 -11.33
C ALA A 17 -3.24 7.90 -11.85
N MET A 18 -3.29 9.02 -11.12
CA MET A 18 -2.54 10.24 -11.45
C MET A 18 -1.09 10.21 -10.94
N LEU A 19 -0.71 9.23 -10.13
CA LEU A 19 0.64 9.10 -9.58
C LEU A 19 1.50 8.22 -10.50
N PRO A 20 2.56 8.74 -11.15
CA PRO A 20 3.32 8.00 -12.16
C PRO A 20 3.96 6.68 -11.68
N ARG A 21 4.17 6.56 -10.36
CA ARG A 21 4.71 5.36 -9.69
C ARG A 21 3.79 4.88 -8.58
N GLY A 22 2.54 5.33 -8.56
CA GLY A 22 1.56 4.93 -7.56
C GLY A 22 1.11 3.50 -7.79
N ILE A 23 1.33 2.64 -6.80
CA ILE A 23 0.84 1.26 -6.83
C ILE A 23 -0.20 1.12 -5.73
N ARG A 24 -1.36 0.54 -6.08
CA ARG A 24 -2.43 0.27 -5.11
C ARG A 24 -2.44 -1.20 -4.74
N HIS A 25 -2.23 -1.49 -3.46
CA HIS A 25 -2.47 -2.81 -2.87
C HIS A 25 -3.72 -2.78 -1.98
N ARG A 26 -4.58 -3.79 -2.14
CA ARG A 26 -5.72 -4.06 -1.26
C ARG A 26 -5.46 -5.34 -0.49
N ILE A 27 -5.54 -5.29 0.83
CA ILE A 27 -5.38 -6.45 1.69
C ILE A 27 -6.75 -7.10 1.88
N PRO A 28 -6.97 -8.34 1.39
CA PRO A 28 -8.25 -9.02 1.54
C PRO A 28 -8.63 -9.20 3.01
N GLY A 29 -9.91 -9.03 3.33
CA GLY A 29 -10.44 -9.23 4.68
C GLY A 29 -10.15 -8.11 5.68
N ALA A 30 -9.24 -7.18 5.38
CA ALA A 30 -8.95 -6.04 6.25
C ALA A 30 -9.93 -4.88 6.05
N GLY A 31 -10.21 -4.13 7.12
CA GLY A 31 -11.03 -2.93 7.15
C GLY A 31 -10.21 -1.65 7.09
N HIS A 32 -10.64 -0.64 7.87
CA HIS A 32 -9.91 0.63 7.97
C HIS A 32 -8.58 0.48 8.72
N ALA A 33 -8.58 -0.24 9.83
CA ALA A 33 -7.41 -0.47 10.67
C ALA A 33 -6.60 -1.66 10.16
N VAL A 34 -6.11 -1.58 8.92
CA VAL A 34 -5.38 -2.67 8.24
C VAL A 34 -4.20 -3.22 9.05
N HIS A 35 -3.52 -2.37 9.80
CA HIS A 35 -2.40 -2.76 10.66
C HIS A 35 -2.83 -3.64 11.84
N ASN A 36 -4.08 -3.52 12.30
CA ASN A 36 -4.65 -4.39 13.34
C ASN A 36 -5.27 -5.64 12.73
N ASP A 37 -5.97 -5.50 11.60
CA ASP A 37 -6.72 -6.58 10.98
C ASP A 37 -5.83 -7.60 10.26
N ALA A 38 -4.72 -7.13 9.67
CA ALA A 38 -3.80 -7.96 8.89
C ALA A 38 -2.34 -7.45 9.00
N PRO A 39 -1.75 -7.45 10.20
CA PRO A 39 -0.42 -6.90 10.45
C PRO A 39 0.67 -7.55 9.60
N GLU A 40 0.66 -8.87 9.45
CA GLU A 40 1.68 -9.62 8.70
C GLU A 40 1.59 -9.30 7.20
N ALA A 41 0.38 -9.29 6.64
CA ALA A 41 0.17 -8.96 5.23
C ALA A 41 0.63 -7.52 4.93
N MET A 42 0.37 -6.59 5.85
CA MET A 42 0.85 -5.21 5.73
C MET A 42 2.39 -5.14 5.82
N ALA A 43 2.99 -5.85 6.77
CA ALA A 43 4.44 -5.90 6.94
C ALA A 43 5.14 -6.48 5.70
N THR A 44 4.62 -7.57 5.13
CA THR A 44 5.16 -8.18 3.90
C THR A 44 5.14 -7.18 2.73
N LEU A 45 4.02 -6.46 2.53
CA LEU A 45 3.92 -5.47 1.47
C LEU A 45 4.91 -4.31 1.66
N LEU A 46 5.09 -3.83 2.89
CA LEU A 46 6.05 -2.77 3.21
C LEU A 46 7.50 -3.22 2.98
N ALA A 47 7.84 -4.45 3.41
CA ALA A 47 9.16 -5.00 3.19
C ALA A 47 9.49 -5.12 1.69
N ALA A 48 8.56 -5.65 0.90
CA ALA A 48 8.70 -5.75 -0.55
C ALA A 48 8.87 -4.38 -1.21
N PHE A 49 8.09 -3.38 -0.76
CA PHE A 49 8.22 -2.01 -1.26
C PHE A 49 9.62 -1.44 -0.98
N ILE A 50 10.10 -1.53 0.26
CA ILE A 50 11.43 -1.03 0.65
C ILE A 50 12.53 -1.70 -0.17
N GLN A 51 12.46 -3.01 -0.37
CA GLN A 51 13.43 -3.76 -1.19
C GLN A 51 13.39 -3.37 -2.68
N SER A 52 12.24 -2.88 -3.17
CA SER A 52 12.09 -2.40 -4.55
C SER A 52 12.63 -0.99 -4.78
N LEU A 53 12.95 -0.25 -3.71
CA LEU A 53 13.52 1.07 -3.85
C LEU A 53 14.94 0.97 -4.43
N PRO A 54 15.30 1.85 -5.36
CA PRO A 54 16.68 1.92 -5.82
C PRO A 54 17.60 2.21 -4.62
N ALA A 55 18.79 1.62 -4.61
CA ALA A 55 19.82 1.98 -3.64
C ALA A 55 20.08 3.49 -3.75
N ASP A 56 20.17 4.17 -2.60
CA ASP A 56 20.39 5.62 -2.56
C ASP A 56 21.67 5.97 -3.35
N PRO A 57 21.59 6.78 -4.42
CA PRO A 57 22.78 7.19 -5.16
C PRO A 57 23.77 7.99 -4.29
N ALA A 58 23.35 8.51 -3.12
CA ALA A 58 24.23 9.20 -2.16
C ALA A 58 25.03 8.25 -1.25
N SER A 59 24.90 6.93 -1.40
CA SER A 59 25.57 5.93 -0.55
C SER A 59 26.80 5.26 -1.19
N ARG A 60 27.36 5.82 -2.27
CA ARG A 60 28.62 5.38 -2.91
C ARG A 60 29.66 6.48 -2.95
#